data_AF-A0A3A8ZMK7-F1
#
_entry.id   AF-A0A3A8ZMK7-F1
#
_cell.length_a   1.000
_cell.length_b   1.000
_cell.length_c   1.000
_cell.angle_alpha   90.00
_cell.angle_beta   90.00
_cell.angle_gamma   90.00
#
_symmetry.space_group_name_H-M   'P 1'
#
loop_
_entity.id
_entity.type
_entity.pdbx_description
1 polymer ?
#
loop_
_entity_poly.entity_id
_entity_poly.type
_entity_poly.pdbx_seq_one_letter_code
_entity_poly.pdbx_strand_id
1 'polypeptide(L)'
;MEENQKNMFTPIVNEYHHNTSLLKDQHEIIRIENKTPILRNIGKIVRGDTNSNILTFEIDRYFDNADLSTKGIQFIIKTEEGILVEPAVNLECNNNYIRFSWIMSHFSTNRKEASVAIEFYGVIDDDNDYVLKTTPFTIKVEDSLDSADMNVFTVSDNLYVNLINRVIRIENKIGNIGNIDGSFATKKDIENALENIEFESESINFSEIMEVVDGE
;
A
#
# COMPACT_ATOMS: atom_id res chain seq x y z
N MET A 1 16.11 -33.39 -3.96
CA MET A 1 16.21 -31.94 -4.23
C MET A 1 14.89 -31.33 -4.72
N GLU A 2 13.92 -32.11 -5.22
CA GLU A 2 12.64 -31.58 -5.74
C GLU A 2 11.62 -31.14 -4.67
N GLU A 3 11.64 -31.73 -3.46
CA GLU A 3 10.67 -31.39 -2.40
C GLU A 3 10.87 -29.97 -1.83
N ASN A 4 12.11 -29.48 -1.76
CA ASN A 4 12.41 -28.16 -1.20
C ASN A 4 11.98 -27.00 -2.12
N GLN A 5 11.89 -27.22 -3.44
CA GLN A 5 11.37 -26.20 -4.38
C GLN A 5 9.84 -26.11 -4.34
N LYS A 6 9.15 -27.22 -4.02
CA LYS A 6 7.68 -27.27 -3.96
C LYS A 6 7.06 -26.39 -2.87
N ASN A 7 7.83 -26.10 -1.82
CA ASN A 7 7.37 -25.35 -0.64
C ASN A 7 7.90 -23.91 -0.60
N MET A 8 8.71 -23.48 -1.58
CA MET A 8 9.21 -22.11 -1.63
C MET A 8 8.08 -21.18 -2.07
N PHE A 9 7.83 -20.13 -1.29
CA PHE A 9 6.90 -19.08 -1.66
C PHE A 9 7.56 -18.14 -2.67
N THR A 10 6.78 -17.75 -3.68
CA THR A 10 7.16 -16.81 -4.72
C THR A 10 6.20 -15.63 -4.74
N PRO A 11 6.68 -14.38 -4.86
CA PRO A 11 5.82 -13.21 -4.98
C PRO A 11 4.83 -13.34 -6.13
N ILE A 12 3.59 -12.92 -5.90
CA ILE A 12 2.54 -12.92 -6.92
C ILE A 12 2.59 -11.62 -7.71
N VAL A 13 2.53 -11.76 -9.04
CA VAL A 13 2.29 -10.65 -9.96
C VAL A 13 1.03 -10.99 -10.75
N ASN A 14 -0.05 -10.24 -10.53
CA ASN A 14 -1.31 -10.40 -11.27
C ASN A 14 -1.90 -9.01 -11.62
N GLU A 15 -3.07 -8.99 -12.24
CA GLU A 15 -3.74 -7.75 -12.70
C GLU A 15 -4.20 -6.83 -11.56
N TYR A 16 -4.31 -7.36 -10.33
CA TYR A 16 -4.59 -6.59 -9.15
C TYR A 16 -3.27 -6.00 -8.65
N HIS A 17 -3.14 -4.68 -8.63
CA HIS A 17 -1.93 -4.02 -8.13
C HIS A 17 -1.74 -4.32 -6.63
N HIS A 18 -0.76 -5.16 -6.31
CA HIS A 18 -0.42 -5.51 -4.94
C HIS A 18 0.73 -4.64 -4.44
N ASN A 19 0.53 -4.04 -3.27
CA ASN A 19 1.60 -3.31 -2.61
C ASN A 19 2.58 -4.29 -1.94
N THR A 20 3.85 -3.89 -1.90
CA THR A 20 4.88 -4.59 -1.12
C THR A 20 5.34 -3.71 0.02
N SER A 21 5.74 -4.34 1.11
CA SER A 21 6.25 -3.68 2.31
C SER A 21 7.45 -4.41 2.86
N LEU A 22 8.40 -3.65 3.37
CA LEU A 22 9.59 -4.15 4.05
C LEU A 22 9.33 -4.53 5.52
N LEU A 23 8.13 -4.21 6.04
CA LEU A 23 7.73 -4.63 7.38
C LEU A 23 7.71 -6.16 7.46
N LYS A 24 8.35 -6.69 8.50
CA LYS A 24 8.39 -8.13 8.76
C LYS A 24 7.40 -8.45 9.85
N ASP A 25 6.55 -9.44 9.60
CA ASP A 25 5.72 -10.02 10.65
C ASP A 25 6.61 -10.72 11.68
N GLN A 26 6.40 -10.38 12.94
CA GLN A 26 7.09 -10.96 14.09
C GLN A 26 6.19 -11.92 14.87
N HIS A 27 4.98 -12.15 14.37
CA HIS A 27 3.93 -12.94 14.99
C HIS A 27 3.78 -14.29 14.30
N GLU A 28 2.90 -15.12 14.86
CA GLU A 28 2.54 -16.38 14.20
C GLU A 28 1.66 -16.13 12.98
N ILE A 29 1.95 -16.84 11.89
CA ILE A 29 1.13 -16.83 10.68
C ILE A 29 -0.30 -17.29 11.04
N ILE A 30 -1.28 -16.48 10.66
CA ILE A 30 -2.70 -16.73 10.87
C ILE A 30 -3.20 -17.66 9.77
N ARG A 31 -3.45 -18.92 10.11
CA ARG A 31 -4.05 -19.87 9.17
C ARG A 31 -5.54 -19.65 9.02
N ILE A 32 -6.02 -19.74 7.78
CA ILE A 32 -7.44 -19.69 7.45
C ILE A 32 -7.88 -21.10 7.09
N GLU A 33 -8.66 -21.73 7.97
CA GLU A 33 -9.17 -23.08 7.77
C GLU A 33 -10.68 -23.01 7.54
N ASN A 34 -11.16 -23.57 6.43
CA ASN A 34 -12.60 -23.55 6.07
C ASN A 34 -13.22 -22.14 6.21
N LYS A 35 -12.60 -21.15 5.57
CA LYS A 35 -12.99 -19.73 5.62
C LYS A 35 -12.85 -19.07 7.00
N THR A 36 -12.25 -19.73 8.00
CA THR A 36 -12.13 -19.19 9.37
C THR A 36 -10.67 -18.91 9.75
N PRO A 37 -10.28 -17.63 9.97
CA PRO A 37 -8.96 -17.28 10.48
C PRO A 37 -8.76 -17.72 11.93
N ILE A 38 -7.64 -18.38 12.22
CA ILE A 38 -7.30 -18.93 13.54
C ILE A 38 -6.27 -18.03 14.21
N LEU A 39 -6.74 -17.14 15.09
CA LEU A 39 -5.90 -16.21 15.83
C LEU A 39 -5.32 -16.91 17.08
N ARG A 40 -4.00 -17.09 17.12
CA ARG A 40 -3.29 -17.68 18.27
C ARG A 40 -2.39 -16.66 18.96
N ASN A 41 -1.26 -16.33 18.34
CA ASN A 41 -0.29 -15.39 18.88
C ASN A 41 -0.01 -14.28 17.85
N ILE A 42 -0.91 -13.30 17.80
CA ILE A 42 -0.82 -12.13 16.93
C ILE A 42 -0.16 -10.93 17.62
N GLY A 43 0.47 -11.15 18.78
CA GLY A 43 0.99 -10.08 19.62
C GLY A 43 -0.11 -9.21 20.26
N LYS A 44 0.30 -8.02 20.68
CA LYS A 44 -0.60 -6.98 21.21
C LYS A 44 -0.61 -5.83 20.22
N ILE A 45 -1.82 -5.43 19.82
CA ILE A 45 -2.04 -4.26 18.98
C ILE A 45 -2.40 -3.10 19.90
N VAL A 46 -1.74 -1.96 19.77
CA VAL A 46 -1.93 -0.82 20.66
C VAL A 46 -2.74 0.27 19.96
N ARG A 47 -3.61 0.94 20.72
CA ARG A 47 -4.48 1.98 20.19
C ARG A 47 -3.66 3.11 19.56
N GLY A 48 -4.04 3.49 18.34
CA GLY A 48 -3.39 4.58 17.58
C GLY A 48 -2.18 4.14 16.74
N ASP A 49 -1.74 2.87 16.85
CA ASP A 49 -0.69 2.32 15.99
C ASP A 49 -1.06 2.50 14.52
N THR A 50 -0.16 3.10 13.75
CA THR A 50 -0.41 3.42 12.34
C THR A 50 0.70 2.86 11.48
N ASN A 51 0.37 1.86 10.66
CA ASN A 51 1.31 1.18 9.75
C ASN A 51 2.54 0.57 10.46
N SER A 52 2.42 0.27 11.76
CA SER A 52 3.47 -0.32 12.59
C SER A 52 3.24 -1.80 12.89
N ASN A 53 2.00 -2.28 12.75
CA ASN A 53 1.64 -3.69 12.92
C ASN A 53 1.38 -4.32 11.56
N ILE A 54 1.89 -5.54 11.39
CA ILE A 54 1.65 -6.37 10.22
C ILE A 54 1.24 -7.77 10.66
N LEU A 55 0.19 -8.31 10.05
CA LEU A 55 -0.30 -9.67 10.30
C LEU A 55 -0.27 -10.46 8.99
N THR A 56 0.41 -11.60 8.99
CA THR A 56 0.50 -12.49 7.84
C THR A 56 -0.51 -13.64 7.95
N PHE A 57 -1.24 -13.86 6.86
CA PHE A 57 -2.26 -14.90 6.72
C PHE A 57 -1.82 -15.96 5.73
N GLU A 58 -2.29 -17.19 5.92
CA GLU A 58 -2.06 -18.33 5.01
C GLU A 58 -3.37 -19.09 4.79
N ILE A 59 -3.69 -19.39 3.53
CA ILE A 59 -4.87 -20.20 3.12
C ILE A 59 -4.47 -21.12 1.97
N ASP A 60 -5.21 -22.21 1.78
CA ASP A 60 -5.10 -23.04 0.58
C ASP A 60 -5.26 -22.19 -0.68
N ARG A 61 -4.30 -22.32 -1.62
CA ARG A 61 -4.29 -21.58 -2.88
C ARG A 61 -5.53 -21.89 -3.72
N TYR A 62 -5.96 -23.14 -3.71
CA TYR A 62 -7.11 -23.60 -4.46
C TYR A 62 -8.30 -23.76 -3.52
N PHE A 63 -9.30 -22.91 -3.66
CA PHE A 63 -10.49 -22.91 -2.83
C PHE A 63 -11.75 -22.81 -3.69
N ASP A 64 -12.73 -23.68 -3.47
CA ASP A 64 -13.98 -23.76 -4.27
C ASP A 64 -13.70 -23.82 -5.80
N ASN A 65 -12.67 -24.58 -6.22
CA ASN A 65 -12.17 -24.71 -7.60
C ASN A 65 -11.59 -23.43 -8.24
N ALA A 66 -11.36 -22.36 -7.46
CA ALA A 66 -10.70 -21.15 -7.93
C ALA A 66 -9.26 -21.07 -7.42
N ASP A 67 -8.34 -20.57 -8.26
CA ASP A 67 -6.97 -20.24 -7.86
C ASP A 67 -6.94 -18.84 -7.23
N LEU A 68 -6.78 -18.76 -5.91
CA LEU A 68 -6.75 -17.51 -5.16
C LEU A 68 -5.54 -16.63 -5.50
N SER A 69 -4.47 -17.17 -6.08
CA SER A 69 -3.31 -16.37 -6.52
C SER A 69 -3.62 -15.44 -7.68
N THR A 70 -4.76 -15.66 -8.35
CA THR A 70 -5.25 -14.83 -9.45
C THR A 70 -6.26 -13.77 -9.01
N LYS A 71 -6.52 -13.65 -7.70
CA LYS A 71 -7.58 -12.79 -7.16
C LYS A 71 -7.00 -11.56 -6.45
N GLY A 72 -7.79 -10.50 -6.40
CA GLY A 72 -7.58 -9.39 -5.48
C GLY A 72 -7.91 -9.82 -4.05
N ILE A 73 -7.19 -9.29 -3.06
CA ILE A 73 -7.39 -9.62 -1.65
C ILE A 73 -7.47 -8.33 -0.85
N GLN A 74 -8.53 -8.19 -0.05
CA GLN A 74 -8.74 -7.03 0.80
C GLN A 74 -9.37 -7.39 2.14
N PHE A 75 -9.15 -6.52 3.11
CA PHE A 75 -9.66 -6.61 4.47
C PHE A 75 -10.83 -5.65 4.62
N ILE A 76 -12.01 -6.19 4.92
CA ILE A 76 -13.19 -5.43 5.29
C ILE A 76 -13.15 -5.27 6.81
N ILE A 77 -12.94 -4.05 7.27
CA ILE A 77 -12.75 -3.72 8.69
C ILE A 77 -13.96 -2.94 9.16
N LYS A 78 -14.60 -3.41 10.21
CA LYS A 78 -15.72 -2.76 10.87
C LYS A 78 -15.33 -2.37 12.29
N THR A 79 -15.47 -1.08 12.58
CA THR A 79 -15.33 -0.51 13.93
C THR A 79 -16.62 0.22 14.29
N GLU A 80 -16.64 0.85 15.46
CA GLU A 80 -17.74 1.76 15.86
C GLU A 80 -17.84 3.00 14.95
N GLU A 81 -16.75 3.41 14.28
CA GLU A 81 -16.73 4.58 13.40
C GLU A 81 -17.25 4.29 11.99
N GLY A 82 -17.36 3.02 11.61
CA GLY A 82 -17.88 2.61 10.32
C GLY A 82 -17.18 1.40 9.73
N ILE A 83 -17.15 1.33 8.40
CA ILE A 83 -16.52 0.26 7.63
C ILE A 83 -15.49 0.87 6.70
N LEU A 84 -14.29 0.29 6.67
CA LEU A 84 -13.22 0.62 5.74
C LEU A 84 -12.74 -0.66 5.06
N VAL A 85 -12.20 -0.50 3.86
CA VAL A 85 -11.54 -1.58 3.11
C VAL A 85 -10.06 -1.24 2.98
N GLU A 86 -9.21 -2.20 3.33
CA GLU A 86 -7.76 -2.08 3.23
C GLU A 86 -7.18 -3.19 2.34
N PRO A 87 -6.25 -2.88 1.43
CA PRO A 87 -5.68 -3.89 0.54
C PRO A 87 -4.71 -4.82 1.29
N ALA A 88 -4.62 -6.07 0.84
CA ALA A 88 -3.53 -6.94 1.24
C ALA A 88 -2.19 -6.52 0.61
N VAL A 89 -1.10 -6.88 1.27
CA VAL A 89 0.27 -6.60 0.83
C VAL A 89 1.13 -7.86 0.93
N ASN A 90 2.30 -7.86 0.31
CA ASN A 90 3.25 -8.98 0.38
C ASN A 90 2.62 -10.32 -0.03
N LEU A 91 1.92 -10.33 -1.16
CA LEU A 91 1.31 -11.54 -1.70
C LEU A 91 2.37 -12.48 -2.26
N GLU A 92 2.37 -13.71 -1.78
CA GLU A 92 3.25 -14.78 -2.23
C GLU A 92 2.49 -16.12 -2.26
N CYS A 93 2.83 -17.02 -3.18
CA CYS A 93 2.24 -18.36 -3.21
C CYS A 93 3.28 -19.44 -3.42
N ASN A 94 2.90 -20.66 -3.08
CA ASN A 94 3.54 -21.86 -3.58
C ASN A 94 2.48 -22.74 -4.27
N ASN A 95 2.76 -24.04 -4.42
CA ASN A 95 1.82 -24.94 -5.08
C ASN A 95 0.55 -25.23 -4.27
N ASN A 96 0.59 -25.05 -2.95
CA ASN A 96 -0.49 -25.45 -2.05
C ASN A 96 -1.16 -24.26 -1.37
N TYR A 97 -0.41 -23.21 -1.08
CA TYR A 97 -0.83 -22.11 -0.22
C TYR A 97 -0.58 -20.75 -0.86
N ILE A 98 -1.42 -19.80 -0.48
CA ILE A 98 -1.16 -18.37 -0.66
C ILE A 98 -0.94 -17.74 0.71
N ARG A 99 0.05 -16.85 0.78
CA ARG A 99 0.30 -15.96 1.90
C ARG A 99 0.15 -14.53 1.46
N PHE A 100 -0.34 -13.74 2.39
CA PHE A 100 -0.54 -12.31 2.21
C PHE A 100 -0.54 -11.67 3.58
N SER A 101 -0.27 -10.37 3.63
CA SER A 101 -0.16 -9.65 4.88
C SER A 101 -1.11 -8.46 4.91
N TRP A 102 -1.43 -8.02 6.11
CA TRP A 102 -2.20 -6.83 6.37
C TRP A 102 -1.38 -5.87 7.21
N ILE A 103 -1.16 -4.66 6.70
CA ILE A 103 -0.59 -3.57 7.50
C ILE A 103 -1.75 -2.82 8.12
N MET A 104 -1.82 -2.84 9.45
CA MET A 104 -2.91 -2.23 10.18
C MET A 104 -2.80 -0.71 10.16
N SER A 105 -3.79 -0.05 9.56
CA SER A 105 -3.87 1.42 9.58
C SER A 105 -4.40 1.93 10.92
N HIS A 106 -4.33 3.25 11.12
CA HIS A 106 -4.98 3.93 12.25
C HIS A 106 -6.46 3.54 12.40
N PHE A 107 -7.20 3.37 11.30
CA PHE A 107 -8.63 3.02 11.37
C PHE A 107 -8.86 1.68 12.08
N SER A 108 -7.99 0.72 11.81
CA SER A 108 -8.06 -0.62 12.41
C SER A 108 -7.61 -0.69 13.86
N THR A 109 -6.91 0.34 14.36
CA THR A 109 -6.34 0.41 15.71
C THR A 109 -6.91 1.55 16.55
N ASN A 110 -7.83 2.39 16.05
CA ASN A 110 -8.35 3.55 16.78
C ASN A 110 -9.39 3.19 17.87
N ARG A 111 -9.93 1.98 17.84
CA ARG A 111 -10.98 1.50 18.75
C ARG A 111 -10.55 0.20 19.42
N LYS A 112 -11.16 -0.09 20.58
CA LYS A 112 -10.84 -1.25 21.42
C LYS A 112 -10.97 -2.58 20.69
N GLU A 113 -11.90 -2.65 19.73
CA GLU A 113 -12.12 -3.83 18.92
C GLU A 113 -12.38 -3.44 17.48
N ALA A 114 -11.88 -4.26 16.56
CA ALA A 114 -12.20 -4.22 15.15
C ALA A 114 -12.67 -5.61 14.70
N SER A 115 -13.83 -5.67 14.05
CA SER A 115 -14.31 -6.89 13.41
C SER A 115 -13.84 -6.89 11.96
N VAL A 116 -13.14 -7.93 11.55
CA VAL A 116 -12.45 -7.99 10.26
C VAL A 116 -12.91 -9.23 9.50
N ALA A 117 -13.16 -9.09 8.21
CA ALA A 117 -13.30 -10.19 7.28
C ALA A 117 -12.38 -9.97 6.08
N ILE A 118 -11.85 -11.07 5.54
CA ILE A 118 -11.03 -11.07 4.33
C ILE A 118 -11.92 -11.42 3.15
N GLU A 119 -11.84 -10.62 2.09
CA GLU A 119 -12.51 -10.81 0.82
C GLU A 119 -11.48 -11.07 -0.29
N PHE A 120 -11.72 -12.14 -1.04
CA PHE A 120 -11.04 -12.45 -2.29
C PHE A 120 -12.00 -12.15 -3.42
N TYR A 121 -11.58 -11.35 -4.39
CA TYR A 121 -12.44 -10.87 -5.47
C TYR A 121 -11.74 -10.95 -6.82
N GLY A 122 -12.53 -11.02 -7.89
CA GLY A 122 -12.05 -11.03 -9.26
C GLY A 122 -13.03 -11.78 -10.15
N VAL A 123 -12.51 -12.50 -11.14
CA VAL A 123 -13.31 -13.31 -12.07
C VAL A 123 -12.86 -14.77 -12.08
N ILE A 124 -13.76 -15.73 -12.30
CA ILE A 124 -13.39 -17.16 -12.50
C ILE A 124 -12.97 -17.40 -13.95
N ASP A 125 -13.75 -16.82 -14.87
CA ASP A 125 -13.59 -16.80 -16.32
C ASP A 125 -14.08 -15.43 -16.82
N ASP A 126 -14.01 -15.17 -18.12
CA ASP A 126 -14.29 -13.83 -18.68
C ASP A 126 -15.72 -13.30 -18.40
N ASP A 127 -16.65 -14.15 -17.93
CA ASP A 127 -18.07 -13.80 -17.77
C ASP A 127 -18.61 -13.94 -16.33
N ASN A 128 -17.87 -14.54 -15.39
CA ASN A 128 -18.37 -14.81 -14.03
C ASN A 128 -17.56 -14.13 -12.92
N ASP A 129 -18.23 -13.24 -12.19
CA ASP A 129 -17.71 -12.61 -10.98
C ASP A 129 -17.43 -13.66 -9.89
N TYR A 130 -16.27 -13.52 -9.25
CA TYR A 130 -15.83 -14.31 -8.10
C TYR A 130 -15.76 -13.45 -6.85
N VAL A 131 -16.44 -13.90 -5.78
CA VAL A 131 -16.26 -13.34 -4.44
C VAL A 131 -16.24 -14.46 -3.41
N LEU A 132 -15.15 -14.56 -2.66
CA LEU A 132 -15.01 -15.44 -1.50
C LEU A 132 -14.77 -14.58 -0.26
N LYS A 133 -15.52 -14.84 0.82
CA LYS A 133 -15.36 -14.17 2.11
C LYS A 133 -15.04 -15.18 3.20
N THR A 134 -14.18 -14.75 4.12
CA THR A 134 -13.96 -15.44 5.38
C THR A 134 -15.05 -15.11 6.41
N THR A 135 -15.18 -15.94 7.44
CA THR A 135 -15.95 -15.61 8.63
C THR A 135 -15.27 -14.45 9.36
N PRO A 136 -16.03 -13.49 9.90
CA PRO A 136 -15.44 -12.37 10.62
C PRO A 136 -14.68 -12.85 11.86
N PHE A 137 -13.53 -12.23 12.12
CA PHE A 137 -12.75 -12.40 13.34
C PHE A 137 -12.59 -11.05 14.04
N THR A 138 -12.29 -11.08 15.34
CA THR A 138 -12.12 -9.87 16.16
C THR A 138 -10.67 -9.65 16.50
N ILE A 139 -10.16 -8.46 16.19
CA ILE A 139 -8.89 -7.96 16.71
C ILE A 139 -9.17 -7.14 17.96
N LYS A 140 -8.48 -7.48 19.04
CA LYS A 140 -8.47 -6.70 20.28
C LYS A 140 -7.33 -5.70 20.24
N VAL A 141 -7.65 -4.46 20.58
CA VAL A 141 -6.71 -3.35 20.63
C VAL A 141 -6.59 -2.90 22.08
N GLU A 142 -5.37 -2.95 22.58
CA GLU A 142 -5.02 -2.53 23.92
C GLU A 142 -5.03 -1.00 24.01
N ASP A 143 -5.49 -0.48 25.15
CA ASP A 143 -5.48 0.96 25.39
C ASP A 143 -4.03 1.50 25.38
N SER A 144 -3.87 2.73 24.90
CA SER A 144 -2.59 3.43 24.82
C SER A 144 -2.64 4.72 25.64
N LEU A 145 -1.46 5.24 25.99
CA LEU A 145 -1.33 6.63 26.42
C LEU A 145 -1.15 7.48 25.16
N ASP A 146 -2.23 8.13 24.70
CA ASP A 146 -2.13 9.01 23.54
C ASP A 146 -1.64 10.40 23.95
N SER A 147 -0.68 10.95 23.20
CA SER A 147 -0.30 12.35 23.31
C SER A 147 -1.46 13.32 23.04
N ALA A 148 -2.50 12.88 22.32
CA ALA A 148 -3.75 13.62 22.15
C ALA A 148 -4.60 13.65 23.42
N ASP A 149 -4.47 12.67 24.32
CA ASP A 149 -5.13 12.64 25.63
C ASP A 149 -4.41 13.53 26.66
N MET A 150 -3.32 14.21 26.24
CA MET A 150 -2.67 15.22 27.04
C MET A 150 -3.68 16.34 27.30
N ASN A 151 -4.19 16.39 28.54
CA ASN A 151 -4.84 17.58 29.09
C ASN A 151 -3.80 18.69 29.24
N VAL A 152 -3.28 19.20 28.12
CA VAL A 152 -2.60 20.48 28.10
C VAL A 152 -3.73 21.49 28.28
N PHE A 153 -3.81 22.10 29.46
CA PHE A 153 -4.60 23.31 29.70
C PHE A 153 -4.22 24.49 28.78
N THR A 154 -3.35 24.26 27.80
CA THR A 154 -2.88 25.19 26.77
C THR A 154 -2.46 24.40 25.52
N VAL A 155 -3.35 23.62 24.90
CA VAL A 155 -3.27 23.55 23.43
C VAL A 155 -3.48 25.00 23.01
N SER A 156 -2.43 25.71 22.62
CA SER A 156 -2.59 27.12 22.22
C SER A 156 -3.77 27.18 21.25
N ASP A 157 -4.73 28.08 21.45
CA ASP A 157 -5.99 28.16 20.66
C ASP A 157 -5.76 28.15 19.13
N ASN A 158 -4.52 28.35 18.71
CA ASN A 158 -4.04 28.40 17.34
C ASN A 158 -3.13 27.22 16.93
N LEU A 159 -3.26 26.01 17.51
CA LEU A 159 -2.44 24.85 17.12
C LEU A 159 -2.50 24.59 15.61
N TYR A 160 -3.69 24.63 15.01
CA TYR A 160 -3.86 24.51 13.57
C TYR A 160 -3.06 25.57 12.81
N VAL A 161 -3.19 26.85 13.19
CA VAL A 161 -2.44 27.97 12.58
C VAL A 161 -0.93 27.81 12.78
N ASN A 162 -0.50 27.31 13.93
CA ASN A 162 0.92 27.05 14.22
C ASN A 162 1.48 25.91 13.36
N LEU A 163 0.70 24.86 13.11
CA LEU A 163 1.05 23.79 12.19
C LEU A 163 1.12 24.29 10.75
N ILE A 164 0.12 25.05 10.28
CA ILE A 164 0.13 25.68 8.95
C ILE A 164 1.35 26.59 8.78
N ASN A 165 1.62 27.47 9.75
CA ASN A 165 2.80 28.34 9.72
C ASN A 165 4.12 27.55 9.76
N ARG A 166 4.15 26.39 10.42
CA ARG A 166 5.31 25.49 10.41
C ARG A 166 5.50 24.86 9.03
N VAL A 167 4.43 24.42 8.38
CA VAL A 167 4.47 23.89 7.00
C VAL A 167 4.99 24.96 6.04
N ILE A 168 4.42 26.17 6.06
CA ILE A 168 4.88 27.32 5.23
C ILE A 168 6.37 27.59 5.46
N ARG A 169 6.84 27.58 6.71
CA ARG A 169 8.27 27.78 7.01
C ARG A 169 9.15 26.64 6.47
N ILE A 170 8.66 25.41 6.47
CA ILE A 170 9.38 24.25 5.92
C ILE A 170 9.43 24.36 4.40
N GLU A 171 8.32 24.66 3.73
CA GLU A 171 8.25 24.89 2.28
C GLU A 171 9.20 26.02 1.87
N ASN A 172 9.18 27.16 2.56
CA ASN A 172 10.11 28.27 2.31
C ASN A 172 11.57 27.89 2.57
N LYS A 173 11.87 27.07 3.58
CA LYS A 173 13.23 26.58 3.83
C LYS A 173 13.69 25.62 2.73
N ILE A 174 12.83 24.72 2.27
CA ILE A 174 13.11 23.81 1.15
C ILE A 174 13.40 24.63 -0.11
N GLY A 175 12.58 25.65 -0.40
CA GLY A 175 12.82 26.57 -1.52
C GLY A 175 14.11 27.39 -1.40
N ASN A 176 14.66 27.59 -0.19
CA ASN A 176 15.91 28.34 0.04
C ASN A 176 17.16 27.44 0.19
N ILE A 177 17.02 26.12 0.34
CA ILE A 177 18.15 25.19 0.50
C ILE A 177 18.80 24.83 -0.85
N GLY A 178 18.19 25.20 -1.97
CA GLY A 178 18.82 25.15 -3.29
C GLY A 178 18.72 26.49 -3.99
N ASN A 179 19.83 26.97 -4.55
CA ASN A 179 19.77 27.59 -5.87
C ASN A 179 19.33 26.51 -6.89
N ILE A 180 18.10 26.04 -6.74
CA ILE A 180 17.34 25.28 -7.72
C ILE A 180 16.00 25.99 -7.73
N ASP A 181 15.70 26.59 -8.87
CA ASP A 181 14.51 27.38 -9.20
C ASP A 181 13.26 26.46 -9.29
N GLY A 182 13.05 25.64 -8.27
CA GLY A 182 12.06 24.58 -8.22
C GLY A 182 10.84 24.99 -7.42
N SER A 183 10.02 25.89 -7.98
CA SER A 183 8.59 25.71 -7.76
C SER A 183 8.25 24.31 -8.26
N PHE A 184 7.41 23.56 -7.52
CA PHE A 184 6.77 22.42 -8.16
C PHE A 184 6.02 22.99 -9.36
N ALA A 185 6.39 22.55 -10.57
CA ALA A 185 5.74 23.00 -11.79
C ALA A 185 4.23 22.82 -11.62
N THR A 186 3.51 23.93 -11.60
CA THR A 186 2.06 23.89 -11.55
C THR A 186 1.56 23.36 -12.90
N LYS A 187 0.32 22.88 -12.94
CA LYS A 187 -0.31 22.48 -14.21
C LYS A 187 -0.21 23.58 -15.27
N LYS A 188 -0.29 24.84 -14.85
CA LYS A 188 -0.17 26.02 -15.72
C LYS A 188 1.24 26.23 -16.26
N ASP A 189 2.27 25.88 -15.49
CA ASP A 189 3.67 25.96 -15.94
C ASP A 189 3.95 24.89 -17.01
N ILE A 190 3.33 23.71 -16.88
CA ILE A 190 3.40 22.63 -17.87
C ILE A 190 2.65 23.03 -19.16
N GLU A 191 1.45 23.60 -19.03
CA GLU A 191 0.66 24.07 -20.18
C GLU A 191 1.39 25.18 -20.95
N ASN A 192 1.98 26.16 -20.27
CA ASN A 192 2.78 27.20 -20.90
C ASN A 192 4.05 26.64 -21.58
N ALA A 193 4.71 25.66 -20.98
CA ALA A 193 5.89 25.04 -21.60
C ALA A 193 5.52 24.29 -22.90
N LEU A 194 4.37 23.63 -22.92
CA LEU A 194 3.86 22.92 -24.09
C LEU A 194 3.42 23.87 -25.21
N GLU A 195 2.83 25.02 -24.88
CA GLU A 195 2.43 26.04 -25.87
C GLU A 195 3.62 26.76 -26.51
N ASN A 196 4.76 26.82 -25.81
CA ASN A 196 5.97 27.53 -26.27
C ASN A 196 7.10 26.59 -26.73
N ILE A 197 6.84 25.30 -26.87
CA ILE A 197 7.74 24.40 -27.60
C ILE A 197 7.66 24.77 -29.08
N GLU A 198 8.68 25.45 -29.60
CA GLU A 198 8.90 25.56 -31.03
C GLU A 198 9.37 24.18 -31.53
N PHE A 199 8.49 23.49 -32.25
CA PHE A 199 8.91 22.32 -33.02
C PHE A 199 9.74 22.83 -34.19
N GLU A 200 11.05 22.59 -34.17
CA GLU A 200 11.88 22.77 -35.36
C GLU A 200 11.33 21.87 -36.46
N SER A 201 10.65 22.47 -37.44
CA SER A 201 10.11 21.78 -38.62
C SER A 201 11.09 21.75 -39.77
N GLU A 202 12.34 22.18 -39.57
CA GLU A 202 13.34 22.14 -40.63
C GLU A 202 13.91 20.72 -40.77
N SER A 203 13.84 20.18 -41.98
CA SER A 203 14.43 18.89 -42.29
C SER A 203 15.95 18.98 -42.13
N ILE A 204 16.52 18.12 -41.29
CA ILE A 204 17.98 17.99 -41.12
C ILE A 204 18.62 17.69 -42.48
N ASN A 205 19.47 18.60 -42.96
CA ASN A 205 20.18 18.45 -44.24
C ASN A 205 21.53 17.75 -44.02
N PHE A 206 21.59 16.45 -44.30
CA PHE A 206 22.80 15.63 -44.13
C PHE A 206 23.87 15.83 -45.22
N SER A 207 23.65 16.74 -46.19
CA SER A 207 24.58 16.97 -47.31
C SER A 207 25.91 17.61 -46.88
N GLU A 208 25.95 18.30 -45.73
CA GLU A 208 27.14 19.01 -45.26
C GLU A 208 28.10 18.15 -44.40
N ILE A 209 27.78 16.87 -44.18
CA ILE A 209 28.60 15.97 -43.33
C ILE A 209 29.54 15.08 -44.17
N MET A 210 29.45 15.10 -45.50
CA MET A 210 30.34 14.34 -46.39
C MET A 210 31.06 15.25 -47.39
N GLU A 211 32.04 16.02 -46.94
CA GLU A 211 33.16 16.39 -47.81
C GLU A 211 34.39 16.77 -46.96
N VAL A 212 35.56 16.25 -47.38
CA VAL A 212 36.91 16.42 -46.82
C VAL A 212 37.29 15.48 -45.66
N VAL A 213 37.63 14.22 -45.97
CA VAL A 213 39.03 13.75 -45.92
C VAL A 213 39.19 12.59 -46.92
N ASP A 214 39.47 12.92 -48.19
CA ASP A 214 40.16 12.03 -49.13
C ASP A 214 40.89 12.91 -50.15
N GLY A 215 42.22 12.76 -50.25
CA GLY A 215 43.00 13.20 -51.41
C GLY A 215 44.06 14.29 -51.17
N GLU A 216 45.31 13.79 -51.09
CA GLU A 216 46.63 14.45 -51.37
C GLU A 216 47.24 15.44 -50.36
#